data_AF-A0A260VXS4-F1
#
_entry.id   AF-A0A260VXS4-F1
#
_cell.length_a   1.000
_cell.length_b   1.000
_cell.length_c   1.000
_cell.angle_alpha   90.00
_cell.angle_beta   90.00
_cell.angle_gamma   90.00
#
_symmetry.space_group_name_H-M   'P 1'
#
loop_
_entity.id
_entity.type
_entity.pdbx_description
1 polymer ?
#
loop_
_entity_poly.entity_id
_entity_poly.type
_entity_poly.pdbx_seq_one_letter_code
_entity_poly.pdbx_strand_id
1 'polypeptide(L)'
;MTRTDETWFRLREWTQGQTPSERLAAHVLDAEGYENIDPSHPLGGKDGGKDAVATKDGKSWVMGVYFPRGQQTFTTIKNKFTDDLTGAKTHSPHGFVFVTNQELTLGERANLVDLGDGTEIELYHLERTTGVIDRPKMAQIRKQYLDIEAGPPPIDVSLFIDGAARYFSNGEAAREHLTSAISDDERKQFAEAEAASREASPFGVPPHISSLLGIGYDPQPRTRADLDARLAQWSEEVREGWVDSEQYLAAITWPGLRLRLRNIEQVFLNDVQVIITIKGAQGLDWEERDTFGFDEFIPPVSPPGQPLFDTYLPPPVTDYRKGLQLADAPLEWDNTDAETIVITIDLPHLRPDQTWTSDNELLILRAIDHTASSLTAEWTVTAQTYGESYSGVPLSIPVQAENLGDSYRAAVTRSDQT
;
A
#
# COMPACT_ATOMS: atom_id res chain seq x y z
N MET A 1 23.10 -14.70 17.55
CA MET A 1 22.36 -15.78 16.88
C MET A 1 21.48 -16.44 17.92
N THR A 2 20.18 -16.18 17.87
CA THR A 2 19.18 -16.99 18.59
C THR A 2 19.19 -18.39 17.97
N ARG A 3 19.28 -19.43 18.79
CA ARG A 3 19.15 -20.82 18.34
C ARG A 3 17.78 -21.01 17.69
N THR A 4 17.72 -21.77 16.59
CA THR A 4 16.44 -22.12 15.95
C THR A 4 15.58 -23.03 16.82
N ASP A 5 16.18 -23.67 17.83
CA ASP A 5 15.59 -24.62 18.76
C ASP A 5 15.61 -24.10 20.22
N GLU A 6 15.54 -22.79 20.43
CA GLU A 6 15.62 -22.16 21.76
C GLU A 6 14.49 -22.62 22.69
N THR A 7 13.24 -22.69 22.21
CA THR A 7 12.08 -23.17 22.98
C THR A 7 12.30 -24.61 23.44
N TRP A 8 12.71 -25.47 22.49
CA TRP A 8 13.04 -26.86 22.76
C TRP A 8 14.13 -26.97 23.83
N PHE A 9 15.18 -26.14 23.73
CA PHE A 9 16.29 -26.15 24.68
C PHE A 9 15.88 -25.79 26.10
N ARG A 10 15.12 -24.70 26.26
CA ARG A 10 14.74 -24.20 27.58
C ARG A 10 13.74 -25.11 28.26
N LEU A 11 12.88 -25.77 27.49
CA LEU A 11 12.05 -26.86 28.00
C LEU A 11 12.91 -28.03 28.44
N ARG A 12 13.89 -28.44 27.63
CA ARG A 12 14.78 -29.57 27.93
C ARG A 12 15.61 -29.36 29.18
N GLU A 13 16.24 -28.19 29.30
CA GLU A 13 17.08 -27.80 30.42
C GLU A 13 16.28 -27.04 31.50
N TRP A 14 15.08 -27.54 31.82
CA TRP A 14 14.16 -26.88 32.74
C TRP A 14 14.78 -26.56 34.11
N THR A 15 14.71 -25.28 34.51
CA THR A 15 15.31 -24.78 35.77
C THR A 15 14.31 -24.13 36.73
N GLN A 16 13.04 -23.98 36.36
CA GLN A 16 12.07 -23.18 37.13
C GLN A 16 11.33 -23.98 38.22
N GLY A 17 11.58 -25.28 38.32
CA GLY A 17 10.95 -26.14 39.32
C GLY A 17 9.54 -26.58 38.98
N GLN A 18 8.87 -27.23 39.93
CA GLN A 18 7.63 -27.96 39.69
C GLN A 18 6.42 -27.04 39.47
N THR A 19 6.17 -26.06 40.34
CA THR A 19 4.98 -25.20 40.24
C THR A 19 4.89 -24.44 38.91
N PRO A 20 5.96 -23.84 38.37
CA PRO A 20 5.88 -23.23 37.04
C PRO A 20 5.66 -24.24 35.92
N SER A 21 6.13 -25.49 36.08
CA SER A 21 5.90 -26.54 35.07
C SER A 21 4.45 -26.98 35.02
N GLU A 22 3.78 -27.08 36.17
CA GLU A 22 2.34 -27.41 36.23
C GLU A 22 1.50 -26.32 35.59
N ARG A 23 1.83 -25.05 35.84
CA ARG A 23 1.13 -23.92 35.20
C ARG A 23 1.38 -23.85 33.70
N LEU A 24 2.62 -24.06 33.26
CA LEU A 24 2.94 -24.12 31.84
C LEU A 24 2.19 -25.27 31.15
N ALA A 25 2.13 -26.44 31.77
CA ALA A 25 1.37 -27.58 31.27
C ALA A 25 -0.13 -27.26 31.15
N ALA A 26 -0.72 -26.59 32.15
CA ALA A 26 -2.11 -26.13 32.05
C ALA A 26 -2.34 -25.20 30.86
N HIS A 27 -1.44 -24.23 30.61
CA HIS A 27 -1.52 -23.37 29.42
C HIS A 27 -1.37 -24.14 28.10
N VAL A 28 -0.54 -25.18 28.06
CA VAL A 28 -0.40 -26.06 26.88
C VAL A 28 -1.71 -26.81 26.61
N LEU A 29 -2.38 -27.31 27.65
CA LEU A 29 -3.66 -27.99 27.50
C LEU A 29 -4.79 -27.03 27.09
N ASP A 30 -4.87 -25.85 27.69
CA ASP A 30 -5.83 -24.80 27.30
C ASP A 30 -5.67 -24.46 25.80
N ALA A 31 -4.42 -24.30 25.34
CA ALA A 31 -4.12 -24.03 23.94
C ALA A 31 -4.53 -25.16 22.97
N GLU A 32 -4.76 -26.37 23.48
CA GLU A 32 -5.15 -27.59 22.77
C GLU A 32 -6.63 -27.96 22.99
N GLY A 33 -7.44 -27.06 23.57
CA GLY A 33 -8.89 -27.21 23.68
C GLY A 33 -9.37 -27.94 24.94
N TYR A 34 -8.52 -28.06 25.97
CA TYR A 34 -8.98 -28.44 27.29
C TYR A 34 -9.62 -27.23 27.99
N GLU A 35 -10.71 -27.46 28.71
CA GLU A 35 -11.51 -26.46 29.40
C GLU A 35 -11.59 -26.78 30.90
N ASN A 36 -12.00 -25.81 31.71
CA ASN A 36 -12.21 -25.97 33.16
C ASN A 36 -11.02 -26.59 33.90
N ILE A 37 -9.79 -26.17 33.55
CA ILE A 37 -8.56 -26.68 34.15
C ILE A 37 -8.48 -26.18 35.61
N ASP A 38 -8.53 -27.11 36.56
CA ASP A 38 -8.50 -26.86 38.01
C ASP A 38 -7.22 -27.46 38.64
N PRO A 39 -6.20 -26.64 38.98
CA PRO A 39 -4.94 -27.11 39.58
C PRO A 39 -5.10 -27.53 41.03
N SER A 40 -4.52 -28.68 41.40
CA SER A 40 -4.83 -29.35 42.68
C SER A 40 -4.31 -28.66 43.95
N HIS A 41 -3.30 -27.78 43.89
CA HIS A 41 -3.02 -26.71 44.87
C HIS A 41 -1.62 -26.11 44.62
N PRO A 42 -1.51 -24.82 44.25
CA PRO A 42 -0.21 -24.23 43.87
C PRO A 42 0.70 -23.80 45.03
N LEU A 43 0.31 -23.99 46.30
CA LEU A 43 1.00 -23.39 47.48
C LEU A 43 1.34 -24.39 48.62
N GLY A 44 1.31 -25.70 48.35
CA GLY A 44 1.73 -26.72 49.31
C GLY A 44 0.58 -27.25 50.18
N GLY A 45 0.11 -28.44 49.82
CA GLY A 45 -0.77 -29.31 50.60
C GLY A 45 -0.48 -30.76 50.22
N LYS A 46 -1.01 -31.75 50.95
CA LYS A 46 -0.86 -33.16 50.54
C LYS A 46 -1.48 -33.33 49.16
N ASP A 47 -0.61 -33.56 48.19
CA ASP A 47 -0.99 -33.72 46.79
C ASP A 47 -1.82 -34.99 46.67
N GLY A 48 -3.09 -34.84 46.33
CA GLY A 48 -4.07 -35.93 46.27
C GLY A 48 -3.84 -36.92 45.12
N GLY A 49 -2.63 -36.96 44.57
CA GLY A 49 -2.23 -37.81 43.45
C GLY A 49 -2.66 -37.28 42.08
N LYS A 50 -2.78 -35.96 41.90
CA LYS A 50 -3.12 -35.33 40.61
C LYS A 50 -2.64 -33.88 40.55
N ASP A 51 -2.13 -33.45 39.39
CA ASP A 51 -1.64 -32.06 39.24
C ASP A 51 -2.78 -31.09 38.87
N ALA A 52 -3.71 -31.53 38.02
CA ALA A 52 -4.96 -30.81 37.74
C ALA A 52 -6.07 -31.74 37.23
N VAL A 53 -7.30 -31.26 37.23
CA VAL A 53 -8.43 -31.87 36.52
C VAL A 53 -8.88 -30.93 35.40
N ALA A 54 -9.28 -31.47 34.26
CA ALA A 54 -9.76 -30.70 33.11
C ALA A 54 -10.92 -31.41 32.42
N THR A 55 -11.60 -30.70 31.52
CA THR A 55 -12.62 -31.26 30.63
C THR A 55 -12.18 -31.10 29.19
N LYS A 56 -12.41 -32.10 28.33
CA LYS A 56 -12.22 -31.97 26.88
C LYS A 56 -13.27 -32.80 26.17
N ASP A 57 -13.95 -32.21 25.19
CA ASP A 57 -15.10 -32.82 24.49
C ASP A 57 -16.17 -33.36 25.45
N GLY A 58 -16.43 -32.63 26.54
CA GLY A 58 -17.39 -33.01 27.59
C GLY A 58 -16.96 -34.18 28.49
N LYS A 59 -15.73 -34.68 28.36
CA LYS A 59 -15.18 -35.79 29.15
C LYS A 59 -14.18 -35.30 30.19
N SER A 60 -14.08 -35.99 31.33
CA SER A 60 -13.14 -35.64 32.40
C SER A 60 -11.73 -36.18 32.14
N TRP A 61 -10.73 -35.33 32.32
CA TRP A 61 -9.31 -35.66 32.17
C TRP A 61 -8.55 -35.30 33.44
N VAL A 62 -7.60 -36.14 33.82
CA VAL A 62 -6.64 -35.83 34.89
C VAL A 62 -5.28 -35.55 34.27
N MET A 63 -4.65 -34.47 34.70
CA MET A 63 -3.33 -34.05 34.23
C MET A 63 -2.23 -34.58 35.16
N GLY A 64 -1.18 -35.14 34.55
CA GLY A 64 0.11 -35.42 35.17
C GLY A 64 1.23 -34.63 34.48
N VAL A 65 2.17 -34.09 35.24
CA VAL A 65 3.23 -33.20 34.78
C VAL A 65 4.59 -33.71 35.22
N TYR A 66 5.52 -33.79 34.27
CA TYR A 66 6.90 -34.20 34.57
C TYR A 66 7.94 -33.42 33.79
N PHE A 67 8.53 -32.41 34.44
CA PHE A 67 9.53 -31.50 33.86
C PHE A 67 10.87 -31.56 34.63
N PRO A 68 11.61 -32.69 34.61
CA PRO A 68 12.94 -32.75 35.20
C PRO A 68 13.94 -31.95 34.36
N ARG A 69 15.09 -31.61 34.95
CA ARG A 69 16.19 -31.00 34.22
C ARG A 69 16.91 -32.04 33.36
N GLY A 70 17.06 -31.77 32.06
CA GLY A 70 17.77 -32.62 31.10
C GLY A 70 17.00 -33.91 30.74
N GLN A 71 17.56 -34.72 29.83
CA GLN A 71 17.00 -36.05 29.49
C GLN A 71 17.13 -37.02 30.65
N GLN A 72 16.01 -37.67 30.95
CA GLN A 72 15.94 -38.81 31.85
C GLN A 72 15.90 -40.11 31.05
N THR A 73 16.25 -41.20 31.72
CA THR A 73 16.07 -42.53 31.11
C THR A 73 14.57 -42.83 30.95
N PHE A 74 14.22 -43.59 29.91
CA PHE A 74 12.82 -44.00 29.71
C PHE A 74 12.24 -44.75 30.91
N THR A 75 13.05 -45.56 31.60
CA THR A 75 12.63 -46.24 32.84
C THR A 75 12.17 -45.23 33.89
N THR A 76 12.92 -44.14 34.10
CA THR A 76 12.54 -43.07 35.03
C THR A 76 11.22 -42.41 34.61
N ILE A 77 11.08 -42.07 33.32
CA ILE A 77 9.89 -41.43 32.79
C ILE A 77 8.67 -42.34 32.94
N LYS A 78 8.81 -43.63 32.59
CA LYS A 78 7.76 -44.65 32.69
C LYS A 78 7.30 -44.86 34.12
N ASN A 79 8.23 -44.87 35.09
CA ASN A 79 7.88 -45.00 36.50
C ASN A 79 7.02 -43.81 36.95
N LYS A 80 7.47 -42.57 36.66
CA LYS A 80 6.70 -41.35 36.99
C LYS A 80 5.32 -41.35 36.33
N PHE A 81 5.25 -41.67 35.04
CA PHE A 81 3.98 -41.81 34.31
C PHE A 81 3.05 -42.82 35.00
N THR A 82 3.56 -43.99 35.39
CA THR A 82 2.76 -45.06 36.01
C THR A 82 2.26 -44.64 37.39
N ASP A 83 3.08 -43.96 38.19
CA ASP A 83 2.72 -43.44 39.50
C ASP A 83 1.59 -42.40 39.37
N ASP A 84 1.74 -41.45 38.44
CA ASP A 84 0.75 -40.40 38.19
C ASP A 84 -0.55 -40.99 37.61
N LEU A 85 -0.47 -41.96 36.70
CA LEU A 85 -1.64 -42.66 36.16
C LEU A 85 -2.39 -43.43 37.26
N THR A 86 -1.66 -44.07 38.18
CA THR A 86 -2.26 -44.78 39.31
C THR A 86 -3.01 -43.81 40.23
N GLY A 87 -2.41 -42.65 40.52
CA GLY A 87 -3.07 -41.56 41.26
C GLY A 87 -4.31 -41.03 40.53
N ALA A 88 -4.20 -40.81 39.22
CA ALA A 88 -5.31 -40.35 38.38
C ALA A 88 -6.50 -41.33 38.40
N LYS A 89 -6.25 -42.65 38.29
CA LYS A 89 -7.29 -43.69 38.29
C LYS A 89 -8.15 -43.69 39.55
N THR A 90 -7.65 -43.21 40.69
CA THR A 90 -8.45 -43.07 41.93
C THR A 90 -9.65 -42.12 41.76
N HIS A 91 -9.61 -41.24 40.76
CA HIS A 91 -10.66 -40.28 40.43
C HIS A 91 -11.62 -40.77 39.32
N SER A 92 -11.42 -42.00 38.82
CA SER A 92 -12.20 -42.58 37.72
C SER A 92 -12.38 -41.66 36.49
N PRO A 93 -11.31 -41.06 35.93
CA PRO A 93 -11.42 -40.16 34.81
C PRO A 93 -11.73 -40.92 33.51
N HIS A 94 -12.27 -40.21 32.51
CA HIS A 94 -12.34 -40.73 31.14
C HIS A 94 -10.93 -40.91 30.57
N GLY A 95 -10.06 -39.92 30.76
CA GLY A 95 -8.70 -39.92 30.24
C GLY A 95 -7.64 -39.36 31.20
N PHE A 96 -6.39 -39.67 30.90
CA PHE A 96 -5.20 -39.15 31.56
C PHE A 96 -4.34 -38.44 30.52
N VAL A 97 -3.97 -37.20 30.81
CA VAL A 97 -3.09 -36.40 29.96
C VAL A 97 -1.76 -36.19 30.66
N PHE A 98 -0.67 -36.63 30.02
CA PHE A 98 0.67 -36.53 30.56
C PHE A 98 1.50 -35.51 29.78
N VAL A 99 1.89 -34.43 30.44
CA VAL A 99 2.70 -33.35 29.86
C VAL A 99 4.12 -33.46 30.40
N THR A 100 5.09 -33.59 29.50
CA THR A 100 6.49 -33.77 29.87
C THR A 100 7.43 -33.02 28.91
N ASN A 101 8.52 -32.49 29.46
CA ASN A 101 9.61 -31.89 28.68
C ASN A 101 10.64 -32.93 28.19
N GLN A 102 10.28 -34.21 28.21
CA GLN A 102 11.16 -35.31 27.85
C GLN A 102 10.97 -35.72 26.38
N GLU A 103 12.07 -36.07 25.73
CA GLU A 103 12.03 -36.70 24.42
C GLU A 103 11.57 -38.15 24.57
N LEU A 104 10.64 -38.54 23.71
CA LEU A 104 10.13 -39.90 23.63
C LEU A 104 10.14 -40.35 22.18
N THR A 105 10.72 -41.52 21.91
CA THR A 105 10.62 -42.21 20.63
C THR A 105 9.19 -42.69 20.36
N LEU A 106 8.87 -43.02 19.12
CA LEU A 106 7.54 -43.55 18.78
C LEU A 106 7.19 -44.84 19.54
N GLY A 107 8.16 -45.73 19.73
CA GLY A 107 7.96 -46.96 20.51
C GLY A 107 7.73 -46.72 21.99
N GLU A 108 8.44 -45.76 22.58
CA GLU A 108 8.23 -45.35 23.99
C GLU A 108 6.87 -44.69 24.20
N ARG A 109 6.40 -43.88 23.24
CA ARG A 109 5.06 -43.30 23.28
C ARG A 109 3.99 -44.39 23.26
N ALA A 110 4.09 -45.36 22.34
CA ALA A 110 3.18 -46.49 22.28
C ALA A 110 3.17 -47.28 23.61
N ASN A 111 4.36 -47.57 24.16
CA ASN A 111 4.50 -48.24 25.44
C ASN A 111 3.82 -47.51 26.61
N LEU A 112 3.77 -46.17 26.62
CA LEU A 112 3.07 -45.41 27.66
C LEU A 112 1.56 -45.39 27.44
N VAL A 113 1.10 -45.28 26.19
CA VAL A 113 -0.32 -45.34 25.84
C VAL A 113 -0.93 -46.69 26.22
N ASP A 114 -0.21 -47.79 25.98
CA ASP A 114 -0.66 -49.15 26.29
C ASP A 114 -0.85 -49.41 27.81
N LEU A 115 -0.22 -48.59 28.69
CA LEU A 115 -0.41 -48.68 30.14
C LEU A 115 -1.76 -48.15 30.62
N GLY A 116 -2.51 -47.44 29.76
CA GLY A 116 -3.78 -46.83 30.13
C GLY A 116 -4.81 -47.82 30.66
N ASP A 117 -4.82 -49.06 30.14
CA ASP A 117 -5.70 -50.16 30.57
C ASP A 117 -7.15 -49.70 30.77
N GLY A 118 -7.77 -49.23 29.68
CA GLY A 118 -9.14 -48.71 29.66
C GLY A 118 -9.28 -47.21 29.94
N THR A 119 -8.25 -46.54 30.47
CA THR A 119 -8.18 -45.07 30.54
C THR A 119 -7.51 -44.52 29.27
N GLU A 120 -8.13 -43.53 28.62
CA GLU A 120 -7.59 -42.91 27.41
C GLU A 120 -6.32 -42.10 27.75
N ILE A 121 -5.25 -42.24 26.98
CA ILE A 121 -3.97 -41.57 27.25
C ILE A 121 -3.66 -40.52 26.17
N GLU A 122 -3.50 -39.26 26.58
CA GLU A 122 -2.92 -38.21 25.74
C GLU A 122 -1.52 -37.83 26.21
N LEU A 123 -0.56 -37.81 25.28
CA LEU A 123 0.83 -37.46 25.57
C LEU A 123 1.23 -36.12 24.93
N TYR A 124 1.80 -35.24 25.74
CA TYR A 124 2.51 -34.02 25.33
C TYR A 124 3.98 -34.15 25.70
N HIS A 125 4.74 -34.84 24.84
CA HIS A 125 6.19 -34.96 24.96
C HIS A 125 6.90 -33.69 24.45
N LEU A 126 8.21 -33.58 24.67
CA LEU A 126 9.00 -32.37 24.39
C LEU A 126 8.65 -31.71 23.05
N GLU A 127 8.77 -32.45 21.94
CA GLU A 127 8.50 -31.90 20.60
C GLU A 127 7.08 -31.35 20.40
N ARG A 128 6.06 -32.05 20.93
CA ARG A 128 4.66 -31.60 20.83
C ARG A 128 4.45 -30.35 21.70
N THR A 129 5.01 -30.35 22.90
CA THR A 129 4.95 -29.21 23.82
C THR A 129 5.63 -27.96 23.23
N THR A 130 6.80 -28.14 22.62
CA THR A 130 7.50 -27.08 21.85
C THR A 130 6.60 -26.52 20.76
N GLY A 131 6.02 -27.39 19.91
CA GLY A 131 5.14 -26.96 18.83
C GLY A 131 3.86 -26.25 19.27
N VAL A 132 3.34 -26.53 20.48
CA VAL A 132 2.23 -25.76 21.06
C VAL A 132 2.71 -24.38 21.54
N ILE A 133 3.82 -24.33 22.27
CA ILE A 133 4.37 -23.11 22.87
C ILE A 133 4.89 -22.12 21.82
N ASP A 134 5.32 -22.61 20.65
CA ASP A 134 5.80 -21.76 19.56
C ASP A 134 4.69 -21.12 18.71
N ARG A 135 3.42 -21.44 18.97
CA ARG A 135 2.29 -20.80 18.29
C ARG A 135 2.22 -19.30 18.63
N PRO A 136 1.83 -18.43 17.69
CA PRO A 136 1.72 -16.99 17.95
C PRO A 136 0.90 -16.63 19.20
N LYS A 137 -0.24 -17.30 19.42
CA LYS A 137 -1.10 -17.09 20.60
C LYS A 137 -0.43 -17.42 21.95
N MET A 138 0.65 -18.20 21.95
CA MET A 138 1.41 -18.62 23.13
C MET A 138 2.62 -17.72 23.40
N ALA A 139 2.84 -16.68 22.59
CA ALA A 139 3.97 -15.74 22.71
C ALA A 139 4.20 -15.22 24.14
N GLN A 140 3.13 -14.74 24.80
CA GLN A 140 3.24 -14.20 26.16
C GLN A 140 3.61 -15.28 27.18
N ILE A 141 3.05 -16.49 27.04
CA ILE A 141 3.36 -17.64 27.90
C ILE A 141 4.82 -18.07 27.67
N ARG A 142 5.27 -18.13 26.42
CA ARG A 142 6.66 -18.45 26.06
C ARG A 142 7.63 -17.44 26.66
N LYS A 143 7.32 -16.15 26.63
CA LYS A 143 8.10 -15.11 27.32
C LYS A 143 8.09 -15.31 28.83
N GLN A 144 6.92 -15.53 29.44
CA GLN A 144 6.79 -15.66 30.89
C GLN A 144 7.56 -16.86 31.45
N TYR A 145 7.44 -18.03 30.82
CA TYR A 145 7.99 -19.28 31.34
C TYR A 145 9.30 -19.69 30.70
N LEU A 146 9.68 -19.16 29.55
CA LEU A 146 10.95 -19.49 28.92
C LEU A 146 11.82 -18.26 28.71
N ASP A 147 11.37 -17.03 29.00
CA ASP A 147 12.16 -15.81 28.76
C ASP A 147 12.67 -15.74 27.30
N ILE A 148 11.78 -16.16 26.38
CA ILE A 148 11.96 -16.04 24.94
C ILE A 148 10.97 -14.98 24.47
N GLU A 149 11.49 -13.81 24.14
CA GLU A 149 10.72 -12.74 23.52
C GLU A 149 10.06 -13.26 22.23
N ALA A 150 8.77 -12.99 22.08
CA ALA A 150 8.21 -13.01 20.74
C ALA A 150 8.79 -11.81 20.01
N GLY A 151 9.18 -12.00 18.74
CA GLY A 151 9.33 -10.85 17.86
C GLY A 151 8.03 -10.03 17.87
N PRO A 152 8.08 -8.76 17.41
CA PRO A 152 6.85 -8.01 17.22
C PRO A 152 5.85 -8.85 16.40
N PRO A 153 4.54 -8.82 16.70
CA PRO A 153 3.53 -9.44 15.83
C PRO A 153 3.72 -8.95 14.40
N PRO A 154 3.26 -9.64 13.34
CA PRO A 154 3.49 -9.20 11.97
C PRO A 154 2.85 -7.81 11.71
N ILE A 155 3.37 -7.07 10.72
CA ILE A 155 2.68 -5.88 10.22
C ILE A 155 1.48 -6.38 9.39
N ASP A 156 0.25 -6.16 9.86
CA ASP A 156 -0.96 -6.39 9.07
C ASP A 156 -1.68 -5.06 8.80
N VAL A 157 -1.53 -4.60 7.56
CA VAL A 157 -2.06 -3.33 7.08
C VAL A 157 -2.78 -3.60 5.76
N SER A 158 -3.89 -2.91 5.53
CA SER A 158 -4.60 -2.92 4.25
C SER A 158 -4.49 -1.58 3.56
N LEU A 159 -3.99 -1.61 2.32
CA LEU A 159 -3.99 -0.48 1.39
C LEU A 159 -5.23 -0.55 0.49
N PHE A 160 -5.87 0.59 0.28
CA PHE A 160 -6.94 0.79 -0.70
C PHE A 160 -6.55 1.94 -1.62
N ILE A 161 -6.79 1.75 -2.92
CA ILE A 161 -6.57 2.76 -3.95
C ILE A 161 -7.92 3.00 -4.62
N ASP A 162 -8.53 4.15 -4.34
CA ASP A 162 -9.81 4.56 -4.92
C ASP A 162 -9.54 5.54 -6.08
N GLY A 163 -10.00 5.18 -7.28
CA GLY A 163 -9.83 5.98 -8.49
C GLY A 163 -9.47 5.11 -9.69
N ALA A 164 -9.03 5.75 -10.77
CA ALA A 164 -8.65 5.08 -12.01
C ALA A 164 -7.45 5.79 -12.65
N ALA A 165 -6.62 5.02 -13.35
CA ALA A 165 -5.67 5.58 -14.30
C ALA A 165 -6.42 6.00 -15.57
N ARG A 166 -6.10 7.15 -16.14
CA ARG A 166 -6.83 7.71 -17.30
C ARG A 166 -5.92 8.03 -18.47
N TYR A 167 -6.45 7.96 -19.68
CA TYR A 167 -5.79 8.42 -20.89
C TYR A 167 -6.80 9.01 -21.86
N PHE A 168 -6.36 9.91 -22.75
CA PHE A 168 -7.21 10.40 -23.82
C PHE A 168 -7.21 9.44 -25.00
N SER A 169 -8.38 8.88 -25.29
CA SER A 169 -8.59 7.94 -26.39
C SER A 169 -8.54 8.56 -27.79
N ASN A 170 -8.84 9.86 -27.88
CA ASN A 170 -8.96 10.61 -29.13
C ASN A 170 -8.01 11.80 -29.22
N GLY A 171 -6.90 11.80 -28.46
CA GLY A 171 -5.96 12.91 -28.37
C GLY A 171 -5.44 13.39 -29.72
N GLU A 172 -4.93 12.46 -30.54
CA GLU A 172 -4.40 12.77 -31.88
C GLU A 172 -5.47 13.31 -32.83
N ALA A 173 -6.63 12.66 -32.90
CA ALA A 173 -7.73 13.12 -33.74
C ALA A 173 -8.26 14.50 -33.28
N ALA A 174 -8.26 14.76 -31.97
CA ALA A 174 -8.66 16.05 -31.42
C ALA A 174 -7.63 17.15 -31.74
N ARG A 175 -6.33 16.84 -31.67
CA ARG A 175 -5.25 17.74 -32.12
C ARG A 175 -5.46 18.16 -33.56
N GLU A 176 -5.59 17.19 -34.48
CA GLU A 176 -5.75 17.46 -35.91
C GLU A 176 -6.98 18.33 -36.18
N HIS A 177 -8.10 18.02 -35.53
CA HIS A 177 -9.32 18.80 -35.65
C HIS A 177 -9.14 20.24 -35.15
N LEU A 178 -8.51 20.43 -33.99
CA LEU A 178 -8.28 21.74 -33.38
C LEU A 178 -7.31 22.58 -34.23
N THR A 179 -6.20 21.99 -34.65
CA THR A 179 -5.22 22.64 -35.54
C THR A 179 -5.84 23.08 -36.86
N SER A 180 -6.70 22.23 -37.46
CA SER A 180 -7.42 22.59 -38.69
C SER A 180 -8.40 23.73 -38.45
N ALA A 181 -9.20 23.66 -37.39
CA ALA A 181 -10.22 24.66 -37.08
C ALA A 181 -9.59 26.05 -36.84
N ILE A 182 -8.52 26.12 -36.05
CA ILE A 182 -7.79 27.37 -35.79
C ILE A 182 -7.15 27.90 -37.07
N SER A 183 -6.51 27.04 -37.86
CA SER A 183 -5.90 27.45 -39.13
C SER A 183 -6.92 28.03 -40.11
N ASP A 184 -8.11 27.44 -40.18
CA ASP A 184 -9.18 27.92 -41.05
C ASP A 184 -9.77 29.25 -40.57
N ASP A 185 -9.86 29.46 -39.25
CA ASP A 185 -10.27 30.74 -38.68
C ASP A 185 -9.24 31.84 -38.95
N GLU A 186 -7.95 31.58 -38.74
CA GLU A 186 -6.85 32.52 -39.07
C GLU A 186 -6.86 32.90 -40.56
N ARG A 187 -7.08 31.92 -41.44
CA ARG A 187 -7.20 32.13 -42.88
C ARG A 187 -8.40 33.00 -43.25
N LYS A 188 -9.50 32.86 -42.51
CA LYS A 188 -10.72 33.65 -42.70
C LYS A 188 -10.50 35.08 -42.21
N GLN A 189 -9.96 35.26 -41.00
CA GLN A 189 -9.62 36.57 -40.45
C GLN A 189 -8.66 37.34 -41.36
N PHE A 190 -7.64 36.67 -41.92
CA PHE A 190 -6.73 37.28 -42.89
C PHE A 190 -7.45 37.75 -44.16
N ALA A 191 -8.35 36.93 -44.72
CA ALA A 191 -9.09 37.28 -45.93
C ALA A 191 -10.05 38.47 -45.69
N GLU A 192 -10.69 38.52 -44.52
CA GLU A 192 -11.54 39.63 -44.10
C GLU A 192 -10.72 40.92 -43.92
N ALA A 193 -9.55 40.85 -43.29
CA ALA A 193 -8.63 41.98 -43.14
C ALA A 193 -8.10 42.48 -44.50
N GLU A 194 -7.77 41.57 -45.42
CA GLU A 194 -7.33 41.92 -46.78
C GLU A 194 -8.46 42.61 -47.57
N ALA A 195 -9.69 42.11 -47.46
CA ALA A 195 -10.86 42.72 -48.10
C ALA A 195 -11.15 44.12 -47.53
N ALA A 196 -11.13 44.29 -46.21
CA ALA A 196 -11.31 45.58 -45.56
C ALA A 196 -10.24 46.61 -45.95
N SER A 197 -8.98 46.17 -46.07
CA SER A 197 -7.86 47.01 -46.54
C SER A 197 -8.05 47.50 -47.98
N ARG A 198 -8.56 46.63 -48.86
CA ARG A 198 -8.88 46.98 -50.26
C ARG A 198 -10.04 47.96 -50.37
N GLU A 199 -11.06 47.86 -49.51
CA GLU A 199 -12.18 48.81 -49.48
C GLU A 199 -11.77 50.19 -48.95
N ALA A 200 -10.83 50.24 -47.99
CA ALA A 200 -10.37 51.49 -47.37
C ALA A 200 -9.44 52.36 -48.24
N SER A 201 -8.83 51.81 -49.30
CA SER A 201 -7.88 52.55 -50.16
C SER A 201 -8.09 52.29 -51.67
N PRO A 202 -9.07 52.95 -52.33
CA PRO A 202 -9.43 52.70 -53.73
C PRO A 202 -8.39 53.19 -54.76
N PHE A 203 -7.35 53.91 -54.33
CA PHE A 203 -6.37 54.57 -55.20
C PHE A 203 -4.95 53.99 -55.12
N GLY A 204 -4.81 52.73 -54.70
CA GLY A 204 -3.58 51.96 -54.92
C GLY A 204 -2.36 52.38 -54.08
N VAL A 205 -2.57 53.04 -52.94
CA VAL A 205 -1.53 53.22 -51.92
C VAL A 205 -1.83 52.28 -50.76
N PRO A 206 -1.00 51.24 -50.51
CA PRO A 206 -1.20 50.34 -49.39
C PRO A 206 -1.01 51.11 -48.07
N PRO A 207 -1.78 50.79 -47.01
CA PRO A 207 -1.74 51.52 -45.73
C PRO A 207 -0.44 51.31 -44.91
N HIS A 208 0.61 50.68 -45.46
CA HIS A 208 1.88 50.47 -44.78
C HIS A 208 2.83 51.67 -44.89
N ILE A 209 2.36 52.88 -44.52
CA ILE A 209 3.22 54.07 -44.39
C ILE A 209 4.04 54.03 -43.07
N SER A 210 3.73 53.12 -42.15
CA SER A 210 4.51 52.93 -40.91
C SER A 210 5.93 52.37 -41.14
N SER A 211 6.27 51.94 -42.35
CA SER A 211 7.59 51.34 -42.67
C SER A 211 8.67 52.36 -43.06
N LEU A 212 8.33 53.65 -43.22
CA LEU A 212 9.26 54.71 -43.65
C LEU A 212 10.12 55.30 -42.52
N LEU A 213 9.84 54.94 -41.26
CA LEU A 213 10.64 55.30 -40.09
C LEU A 213 11.02 53.99 -39.39
N GLY A 214 12.10 53.36 -39.85
CA GLY A 214 12.58 52.09 -39.29
C GLY A 214 12.61 52.13 -37.76
N ILE A 215 11.74 51.35 -37.14
CA ILE A 215 11.77 50.67 -35.84
C ILE A 215 10.41 49.96 -35.72
N GLY A 216 10.40 48.63 -35.85
CA GLY A 216 9.21 47.79 -35.67
C GLY A 216 9.19 46.59 -36.61
N TYR A 217 9.46 45.40 -36.07
CA TYR A 217 9.08 44.15 -36.72
C TYR A 217 7.55 44.17 -36.85
N ASP A 218 7.02 44.01 -38.06
CA ASP A 218 5.58 43.87 -38.26
C ASP A 218 5.24 42.38 -38.04
N PRO A 219 4.56 41.99 -36.94
CA PRO A 219 4.35 40.58 -36.59
C PRO A 219 3.21 39.92 -37.40
N GLN A 220 2.57 40.65 -38.32
CA GLN A 220 1.45 40.18 -39.12
C GLN A 220 1.92 39.62 -40.47
N PRO A 221 1.37 38.48 -40.95
CA PRO A 221 1.72 37.92 -42.26
C PRO A 221 1.36 38.91 -43.36
N ARG A 222 2.24 39.08 -44.36
CA ARG A 222 2.07 40.08 -45.43
C ARG A 222 1.38 39.51 -46.67
N THR A 223 1.53 38.21 -46.88
CA THR A 223 0.92 37.49 -48.00
C THR A 223 0.25 36.22 -47.51
N ARG A 224 -0.63 35.65 -48.34
CA ARG A 224 -1.25 34.35 -48.06
C ARG A 224 -0.21 33.23 -47.89
N ALA A 225 0.87 33.28 -48.67
CA ALA A 225 1.96 32.31 -48.57
C ALA A 225 2.70 32.42 -47.22
N ASP A 226 2.90 33.64 -46.72
CA ASP A 226 3.52 33.87 -45.40
C ASP A 226 2.63 33.35 -44.27
N LEU A 227 1.31 33.54 -44.38
CA LEU A 227 0.35 32.99 -43.43
C LEU A 227 0.35 31.46 -43.44
N ASP A 228 0.30 30.83 -44.62
CA ASP A 228 0.28 29.37 -44.71
C ASP A 228 1.60 28.74 -44.22
N ALA A 229 2.75 29.38 -44.47
CA ALA A 229 4.04 28.94 -43.92
C ALA A 229 4.07 29.04 -42.38
N ARG A 230 3.53 30.12 -41.82
CA ARG A 230 3.41 30.30 -40.37
C ARG A 230 2.49 29.26 -39.74
N LEU A 231 1.32 29.01 -40.33
CA LEU A 231 0.38 27.99 -39.85
C LEU A 231 0.99 26.59 -39.90
N ALA A 232 1.81 26.30 -40.91
CA ALA A 232 2.54 25.03 -40.99
C ALA A 232 3.56 24.89 -39.86
N GLN A 233 4.33 25.95 -39.55
CA GLN A 233 5.26 25.96 -38.43
C GLN A 233 4.52 25.80 -37.09
N TRP A 234 3.48 26.59 -36.86
CA TRP A 234 2.67 26.52 -35.64
C TRP A 234 2.03 25.14 -35.45
N SER A 235 1.50 24.53 -36.52
CA SER A 235 0.95 23.18 -36.48
C SER A 235 1.99 22.14 -36.02
N GLU A 236 3.25 22.32 -36.42
CA GLU A 236 4.35 21.45 -36.01
C GLU A 236 4.71 21.66 -34.54
N GLU A 237 4.76 22.92 -34.08
CA GLU A 237 4.98 23.26 -32.67
C GLU A 237 3.87 22.66 -31.77
N VAL A 238 2.60 22.75 -32.18
CA VAL A 238 1.48 22.08 -31.50
C VAL A 238 1.65 20.57 -31.50
N ARG A 239 2.11 19.98 -32.60
CA ARG A 239 2.33 18.54 -32.72
C ARG A 239 3.39 18.04 -31.74
N GLU A 240 4.48 18.79 -31.58
CA GLU A 240 5.59 18.46 -30.69
C GLU A 240 5.22 18.67 -29.21
N GLY A 241 4.45 19.72 -28.89
CA GLY A 241 4.03 20.05 -27.53
C GLY A 241 2.71 19.39 -27.06
N TRP A 242 2.04 18.62 -27.90
CA TRP A 242 0.66 18.14 -27.62
C TRP A 242 0.54 17.33 -26.33
N VAL A 243 1.59 16.59 -25.97
CA VAL A 243 1.60 15.79 -24.74
C VAL A 243 1.49 16.68 -23.50
N ASP A 244 1.99 17.92 -23.55
CA ASP A 244 1.87 18.88 -22.46
C ASP A 244 0.48 19.52 -22.42
N SER A 245 -0.14 19.77 -23.58
CA SER A 245 -1.55 20.16 -23.68
C SER A 245 -2.50 19.13 -23.06
N GLU A 246 -2.25 17.83 -23.30
CA GLU A 246 -3.01 16.75 -22.68
C GLU A 246 -2.79 16.70 -21.17
N GLN A 247 -1.55 16.84 -20.70
CA GLN A 247 -1.25 16.86 -19.27
C GLN A 247 -1.93 18.04 -18.56
N TYR A 248 -1.88 19.25 -19.15
CA TYR A 248 -2.56 20.42 -18.62
C TYR A 248 -4.06 20.17 -18.47
N LEU A 249 -4.71 19.67 -19.53
CA LEU A 249 -6.14 19.42 -19.49
C LEU A 249 -6.49 18.31 -18.48
N ALA A 250 -5.67 17.26 -18.38
CA ALA A 250 -5.84 16.22 -17.38
C ALA A 250 -5.73 16.78 -15.95
N ALA A 251 -4.70 17.60 -15.67
CA ALA A 251 -4.40 18.19 -14.37
C ALA A 251 -5.57 18.98 -13.76
N ILE A 252 -6.35 19.66 -14.61
CA ILE A 252 -7.47 20.51 -14.18
C ILE A 252 -8.86 19.83 -14.26
N THR A 253 -8.99 18.72 -15.01
CA THR A 253 -10.30 18.08 -15.25
C THR A 253 -10.49 16.75 -14.56
N TRP A 254 -9.44 15.94 -14.41
CA TRP A 254 -9.55 14.58 -13.89
C TRP A 254 -9.60 14.55 -12.36
N PRO A 255 -10.36 13.62 -11.77
CA PRO A 255 -10.35 13.45 -10.32
C PRO A 255 -9.03 12.80 -9.89
N GLY A 256 -8.46 13.31 -8.78
CA GLY A 256 -7.27 12.72 -8.18
C GLY A 256 -7.53 11.35 -7.54
N LEU A 257 -6.44 10.63 -7.32
CA LEU A 257 -6.39 9.33 -6.67
C LEU A 257 -6.57 9.51 -5.15
N ARG A 258 -7.37 8.65 -4.52
CA ARG A 258 -7.50 8.61 -3.06
C ARG A 258 -6.92 7.32 -2.51
N LEU A 259 -5.98 7.45 -1.59
CA LEU A 259 -5.32 6.33 -0.92
C LEU A 259 -5.86 6.19 0.49
N ARG A 260 -6.10 4.97 0.93
CA ARG A 260 -6.46 4.68 2.34
C ARG A 260 -5.59 3.57 2.88
N LEU A 261 -5.09 3.77 4.09
CA LEU A 261 -4.25 2.81 4.78
C LEU A 261 -4.86 2.48 6.13
N ARG A 262 -5.19 1.21 6.36
CA ARG A 262 -5.80 0.75 7.60
C ARG A 262 -4.88 -0.23 8.32
N ASN A 263 -4.60 0.04 9.60
CA ASN A 263 -3.98 -0.95 10.47
C ASN A 263 -5.04 -1.94 10.95
N ILE A 264 -4.84 -3.23 10.65
CA ILE A 264 -5.75 -4.32 11.03
C ILE A 264 -5.30 -4.95 12.36
N GLU A 265 -4.05 -4.75 12.76
CA GLU A 265 -3.52 -5.28 14.01
C GLU A 265 -4.06 -4.56 15.25
N GLN A 266 -3.93 -5.26 16.39
CA GLN A 266 -4.17 -4.68 17.71
C GLN A 266 -2.97 -3.85 18.24
N VAL A 267 -1.89 -3.76 17.46
CA VAL A 267 -0.65 -3.08 17.87
C VAL A 267 -0.49 -1.74 17.17
N PHE A 268 -0.03 -0.75 17.93
CA PHE A 268 0.26 0.59 17.45
C PHE A 268 1.54 0.60 16.62
N LEU A 269 1.48 1.11 15.39
CA LEU A 269 2.64 1.28 14.52
C LEU A 269 3.19 2.72 14.62
N ASN A 270 4.51 2.86 14.70
CA ASN A 270 5.24 4.14 14.73
C ASN A 270 6.13 4.27 13.49
N ASP A 271 6.30 5.50 13.01
CA ASP A 271 7.05 5.87 11.80
C ASP A 271 6.80 4.88 10.66
N VAL A 272 5.55 4.86 10.20
CA VAL A 272 5.08 3.95 9.16
C VAL A 272 5.40 4.57 7.81
N GLN A 273 6.22 3.88 7.01
CA GLN A 273 6.47 4.23 5.63
C GLN A 273 5.86 3.17 4.71
N VAL A 274 5.04 3.61 3.76
CA VAL A 274 4.48 2.79 2.69
C VAL A 274 5.03 3.27 1.36
N ILE A 275 5.53 2.34 0.55
CA ILE A 275 5.99 2.60 -0.80
C ILE A 275 5.07 1.86 -1.76
N ILE A 276 4.47 2.57 -2.71
CA ILE A 276 3.57 2.04 -3.73
C ILE A 276 4.21 2.29 -5.10
N THR A 277 4.41 1.24 -5.87
CA THR A 277 4.98 1.30 -7.22
C THR A 277 3.93 0.89 -8.23
N ILE A 278 3.64 1.76 -9.19
CA ILE A 278 2.68 1.50 -10.27
C ILE A 278 3.43 1.61 -11.59
N LYS A 279 3.40 0.53 -12.38
CA LYS A 279 3.97 0.47 -13.73
C LYS A 279 2.90 0.70 -14.79
N GLY A 280 3.30 1.27 -15.93
CA GLY A 280 2.42 1.65 -17.03
C GLY A 280 1.68 2.97 -16.81
N ALA A 281 2.14 3.82 -15.88
CA ALA A 281 1.51 5.10 -15.56
C ALA A 281 2.50 6.19 -15.17
N GLN A 282 2.03 7.43 -15.26
CA GLN A 282 2.70 8.62 -14.74
C GLN A 282 1.76 9.36 -13.80
N GLY A 283 2.32 9.96 -12.75
CA GLY A 283 1.63 10.96 -11.94
C GLY A 283 1.65 12.32 -12.59
N LEU A 284 0.52 13.02 -12.44
CA LEU A 284 0.38 14.43 -12.73
C LEU A 284 -0.06 15.15 -11.46
N ASP A 285 0.45 16.35 -11.27
CA ASP A 285 0.00 17.23 -10.21
C ASP A 285 -1.45 17.64 -10.48
N TRP A 286 -2.23 17.70 -9.41
CA TRP A 286 -3.60 18.16 -9.50
C TRP A 286 -3.61 19.68 -9.36
N GLU A 287 -4.32 20.37 -10.25
CA GLU A 287 -4.42 21.83 -10.18
C GLU A 287 -5.88 22.27 -10.11
N GLU A 288 -6.28 22.84 -8.97
CA GLU A 288 -7.50 23.66 -8.92
C GLU A 288 -7.22 24.98 -9.63
N ARG A 289 -7.93 25.23 -10.73
CA ARG A 289 -7.90 26.52 -11.42
C ARG A 289 -9.28 27.11 -11.52
N ASP A 290 -9.38 28.36 -11.10
CA ASP A 290 -10.58 29.19 -11.26
C ASP A 290 -10.85 29.52 -12.74
N THR A 291 -9.82 29.43 -13.61
CA THR A 291 -9.93 29.78 -15.03
C THR A 291 -9.03 28.89 -15.89
N PHE A 292 -9.61 28.39 -16.98
CA PHE A 292 -8.93 27.68 -18.06
C PHE A 292 -8.19 28.66 -18.97
N GLY A 293 -6.87 28.48 -19.09
CA GLY A 293 -6.01 29.23 -20.00
C GLY A 293 -5.94 28.54 -21.36
N PHE A 294 -6.63 29.09 -22.36
CA PHE A 294 -6.59 28.51 -23.71
C PHE A 294 -5.19 28.55 -24.32
N ASP A 295 -4.40 29.58 -24.02
CA ASP A 295 -3.01 29.75 -24.43
C ASP A 295 -2.03 28.81 -23.73
N GLU A 296 -2.36 28.35 -22.52
CA GLU A 296 -1.65 27.26 -21.84
C GLU A 296 -2.01 25.89 -22.42
N PHE A 297 -3.25 25.72 -22.88
CA PHE A 297 -3.67 24.49 -23.55
C PHE A 297 -3.11 24.37 -24.97
N ILE A 298 -3.08 25.45 -25.75
CA ILE A 298 -2.52 25.46 -27.10
C ILE A 298 -1.78 26.78 -27.36
N PRO A 299 -0.54 26.75 -27.87
CA PRO A 299 0.20 27.98 -28.14
C PRO A 299 -0.54 28.84 -29.17
N PRO A 300 -0.52 30.18 -29.03
CA PRO A 300 -1.17 31.06 -29.99
C PRO A 300 -0.43 31.06 -31.34
N VAL A 301 -1.18 31.10 -32.45
CA VAL A 301 -0.64 31.22 -33.82
C VAL A 301 0.20 32.49 -33.98
N SER A 302 -0.25 33.56 -33.32
CA SER A 302 0.48 34.82 -33.25
C SER A 302 0.80 35.19 -31.81
N PRO A 303 2.09 35.12 -31.38
CA PRO A 303 2.45 35.59 -30.06
C PRO A 303 2.15 37.10 -29.96
N PRO A 304 1.71 37.58 -28.79
CA PRO A 304 1.47 39.00 -28.57
C PRO A 304 2.75 39.80 -28.86
N GLY A 305 2.61 40.94 -29.54
CA GLY A 305 3.76 41.80 -29.86
C GLY A 305 4.47 42.25 -28.59
N GLN A 306 5.77 41.99 -28.47
CA GLN A 306 6.57 42.39 -27.31
C GLN A 306 6.66 43.92 -27.24
N PRO A 307 6.19 44.59 -26.17
CA PRO A 307 6.54 45.98 -25.91
C PRO A 307 8.05 46.07 -25.68
N LEU A 308 8.70 47.09 -26.24
CA LEU A 308 10.17 47.33 -26.18
C LEU A 308 10.76 47.39 -24.76
N PHE A 309 9.93 47.47 -23.73
CA PHE A 309 10.31 47.56 -22.32
C PHE A 309 9.68 46.48 -21.43
N ASP A 310 8.88 45.58 -22.00
CA ASP A 310 8.22 44.53 -21.24
C ASP A 310 8.80 43.19 -21.68
N THR A 311 9.55 42.56 -20.78
CA THR A 311 10.11 41.24 -21.04
C THR A 311 8.94 40.27 -20.88
N TYR A 312 8.24 39.97 -21.97
CA TYR A 312 7.31 38.83 -22.01
C TYR A 312 8.13 37.58 -21.75
N LEU A 313 8.30 37.26 -20.47
CA LEU A 313 8.68 35.95 -20.01
C LEU A 313 7.47 35.09 -20.32
N PRO A 314 7.55 34.12 -21.25
CA PRO A 314 6.51 33.12 -21.35
C PRO A 314 6.26 32.58 -19.93
N PRO A 315 5.00 32.33 -19.53
CA PRO A 315 4.74 31.70 -18.25
C PRO A 315 5.66 30.49 -18.11
N PRO A 316 6.28 30.29 -16.94
CA PRO A 316 7.19 29.16 -16.74
C PRO A 316 6.45 27.90 -17.20
N VAL A 317 7.10 27.08 -18.04
CA VAL A 317 6.53 25.79 -18.45
C VAL A 317 6.31 24.99 -17.17
N THR A 318 5.06 24.90 -16.72
CA THR A 318 4.70 24.15 -15.53
C THR A 318 4.91 22.67 -15.85
N ASP A 319 5.86 22.05 -15.16
CA ASP A 319 6.13 20.61 -15.30
C ASP A 319 5.17 19.85 -14.39
N TYR A 320 3.97 19.53 -14.91
CA TYR A 320 2.93 18.79 -14.20
C TYR A 320 3.37 17.40 -13.74
N ARG A 321 4.51 16.89 -14.23
CA ARG A 321 5.06 15.58 -13.82
C ARG A 321 5.82 15.64 -12.50
N LYS A 322 5.96 16.81 -11.90
CA LYS A 322 6.54 17.03 -10.59
C LYS A 322 5.43 17.45 -9.63
N GLY A 323 5.09 16.58 -8.68
CA GLY A 323 4.04 16.88 -7.71
C GLY A 323 4.40 18.04 -6.79
N LEU A 324 3.38 18.75 -6.30
CA LEU A 324 3.51 19.75 -5.26
C LEU A 324 3.93 19.07 -3.93
N GLN A 325 5.24 19.02 -3.68
CA GLN A 325 5.78 18.50 -2.42
C GLN A 325 5.67 19.58 -1.34
N LEU A 326 4.53 19.63 -0.65
CA LEU A 326 4.40 20.39 0.58
C LEU A 326 5.32 19.77 1.63
N ALA A 327 6.23 20.57 2.20
CA ALA A 327 7.09 20.11 3.28
C ALA A 327 6.24 19.53 4.42
N ASP A 328 6.61 18.34 4.89
CA ASP A 328 5.91 17.56 5.92
C ASP A 328 4.54 16.97 5.52
N ALA A 329 4.20 16.92 4.22
CA ALA A 329 3.01 16.21 3.77
C ALA A 329 3.17 14.69 3.96
N PRO A 330 2.12 13.98 4.43
CA PRO A 330 2.18 12.54 4.66
C PRO A 330 2.19 11.72 3.37
N LEU A 331 2.05 12.35 2.20
CA LEU A 331 2.05 11.71 0.89
C LEU A 331 2.94 12.51 -0.05
N GLU A 332 3.87 11.82 -0.69
CA GLU A 332 4.73 12.32 -1.76
C GLU A 332 4.71 11.33 -2.93
N TRP A 333 5.02 11.80 -4.13
CA TRP A 333 5.16 10.94 -5.29
C TRP A 333 6.22 11.46 -6.25
N ASP A 334 6.79 10.54 -7.03
CA ASP A 334 7.77 10.85 -8.07
C ASP A 334 7.62 9.90 -9.28
N ASN A 335 7.80 10.46 -10.47
CA ASN A 335 7.88 9.69 -11.71
C ASN A 335 9.33 9.22 -11.90
N THR A 336 9.63 7.99 -11.48
CA THR A 336 11.01 7.47 -11.52
C THR A 336 11.52 7.26 -12.93
N ASP A 337 10.61 6.99 -13.88
CA ASP A 337 10.89 6.89 -15.31
C ASP A 337 9.65 7.28 -16.15
N ALA A 338 9.68 7.00 -17.45
CA ALA A 338 8.61 7.37 -18.37
C ALA A 338 7.30 6.57 -18.16
N GLU A 339 7.34 5.43 -17.48
CA GLU A 339 6.22 4.50 -17.34
C GLU A 339 5.97 4.07 -15.88
N THR A 340 6.73 4.58 -14.93
CA THR A 340 6.66 4.17 -13.53
C THR A 340 6.53 5.38 -12.61
N ILE A 341 5.54 5.29 -11.72
CA ILE A 341 5.36 6.20 -10.59
C ILE A 341 5.59 5.45 -9.28
N VAL A 342 6.28 6.11 -8.36
CA VAL A 342 6.43 5.70 -6.97
C VAL A 342 5.72 6.71 -6.08
N ILE A 343 4.86 6.22 -5.20
CA ILE A 343 4.15 7.00 -4.18
C ILE A 343 4.67 6.58 -2.82
N THR A 344 5.08 7.54 -2.02
CA THR A 344 5.56 7.34 -0.65
C THR A 344 4.54 7.94 0.31
N ILE A 345 4.11 7.16 1.30
CA ILE A 345 3.27 7.63 2.40
C ILE A 345 4.07 7.50 3.68
N ASP A 346 4.33 8.64 4.34
CA ASP A 346 5.05 8.71 5.61
C ASP A 346 4.08 9.16 6.72
N LEU A 347 3.80 8.25 7.65
CA LEU A 347 2.91 8.50 8.80
C LEU A 347 3.69 8.39 10.11
N PRO A 348 3.62 9.40 11.00
CA PRO A 348 4.28 9.32 12.30
C PRO A 348 3.72 8.19 13.17
N HIS A 349 2.44 7.87 12.99
CA HIS A 349 1.79 6.77 13.70
C HIS A 349 0.54 6.26 12.99
N LEU A 350 0.23 4.98 13.18
CA LEU A 350 -1.02 4.35 12.75
C LEU A 350 -1.55 3.45 13.87
N ARG A 351 -2.61 3.90 14.55
CA ARG A 351 -3.21 3.18 15.68
C ARG A 351 -3.96 1.92 15.23
N PRO A 352 -4.18 0.95 16.14
CA PRO A 352 -5.08 -0.17 15.89
C PRO A 352 -6.44 0.30 15.37
N ASP A 353 -6.96 -0.36 14.34
CA ASP A 353 -8.23 -0.05 13.67
C ASP A 353 -8.34 1.36 13.05
N GLN A 354 -7.27 2.16 13.09
CA GLN A 354 -7.24 3.47 12.46
C GLN A 354 -7.09 3.33 10.95
N THR A 355 -7.87 4.13 10.22
CA THR A 355 -7.70 4.32 8.77
C THR A 355 -7.19 5.72 8.52
N TRP A 356 -6.01 5.82 7.91
CA TRP A 356 -5.53 7.05 7.29
C TRP A 356 -6.12 7.16 5.88
N THR A 357 -6.41 8.38 5.43
CA THR A 357 -6.96 8.68 4.09
C THR A 357 -6.22 9.88 3.54
N SER A 358 -5.72 9.77 2.30
CA SER A 358 -5.12 10.88 1.59
C SER A 358 -6.17 11.89 1.16
N ASP A 359 -5.72 13.11 0.91
CA ASP A 359 -6.50 14.06 0.13
C ASP A 359 -6.70 13.52 -1.31
N ASN A 360 -7.77 13.94 -1.97
CA ASN A 360 -8.09 13.59 -3.37
C ASN A 360 -7.57 14.62 -4.37
N GLU A 361 -6.76 15.59 -3.92
CA GLU A 361 -6.29 16.76 -4.67
C GLU A 361 -4.76 16.79 -4.79
N LEU A 362 -4.10 15.62 -4.74
CA LEU A 362 -2.62 15.53 -4.68
C LEU A 362 -1.98 14.80 -5.87
N LEU A 363 -2.71 13.90 -6.54
CA LEU A 363 -2.14 13.05 -7.58
C LEU A 363 -3.21 12.63 -8.56
N ILE A 364 -3.01 12.93 -9.84
CA ILE A 364 -3.75 12.35 -10.96
C ILE A 364 -2.91 11.24 -11.58
N LEU A 365 -3.53 10.11 -11.91
CA LEU A 365 -2.84 8.99 -12.52
C LEU A 365 -3.14 8.92 -14.02
N ARG A 366 -2.12 9.18 -14.84
CA ARG A 366 -2.17 9.05 -16.31
C ARG A 366 -1.67 7.67 -16.73
N ALA A 367 -2.47 6.90 -17.44
CA ALA A 367 -2.04 5.64 -18.04
C ALA A 367 -1.19 5.91 -19.28
N ILE A 368 -0.06 5.21 -19.40
CA ILE A 368 0.80 5.21 -20.59
C ILE A 368 0.48 4.00 -21.48
N ASP A 369 0.15 2.87 -20.87
CA ASP A 369 -0.40 1.72 -21.61
C ASP A 369 -1.90 1.91 -21.84
N HIS A 370 -2.24 2.42 -23.03
CA HIS A 370 -3.63 2.65 -23.45
C HIS A 370 -4.38 1.35 -23.81
N THR A 371 -3.71 0.19 -23.82
CA THR A 371 -4.30 -1.10 -24.16
C THR A 371 -4.70 -1.92 -22.93
N ALA A 372 -4.12 -1.60 -21.78
CA ALA A 372 -4.43 -2.24 -20.51
C ALA A 372 -5.85 -1.86 -20.04
N SER A 373 -6.58 -2.85 -19.53
CA SER A 373 -7.86 -2.62 -18.82
C SER A 373 -7.65 -2.30 -17.33
N SER A 374 -6.48 -2.65 -16.79
CA SER A 374 -6.07 -2.35 -15.42
C SER A 374 -4.56 -2.32 -15.29
N LEU A 375 -4.05 -1.49 -14.39
CA LEU A 375 -2.66 -1.46 -13.94
C LEU A 375 -2.50 -2.20 -12.61
N THR A 376 -1.29 -2.62 -12.30
CA THR A 376 -0.95 -3.28 -11.04
C THR A 376 -0.14 -2.33 -10.16
N ALA A 377 -0.56 -2.18 -8.91
CA ALA A 377 0.15 -1.49 -7.86
C ALA A 377 0.78 -2.50 -6.89
N GLU A 378 2.10 -2.54 -6.88
CA GLU A 378 2.88 -3.28 -5.87
C GLU A 378 3.17 -2.35 -4.71
N TRP A 379 3.12 -2.86 -3.48
CA TRP A 379 3.37 -2.00 -2.33
C TRP A 379 4.04 -2.74 -1.17
N THR A 380 4.84 -1.97 -0.42
CA THR A 380 5.52 -2.44 0.78
C THR A 380 5.29 -1.47 1.93
N VAL A 381 5.39 -1.97 3.16
CA VAL A 381 5.27 -1.18 4.38
C VAL A 381 6.37 -1.55 5.37
N THR A 382 6.87 -0.53 6.06
CA THR A 382 7.86 -0.63 7.14
C THR A 382 7.40 0.20 8.34
N ALA A 383 7.83 -0.19 9.55
CA ALA A 383 7.56 0.53 10.79
C ALA A 383 8.74 0.41 11.77
N GLN A 384 8.96 1.43 12.63
CA GLN A 384 10.20 1.65 13.42
C GLN A 384 10.64 0.51 14.35
N THR A 385 9.81 -0.50 14.59
CA THR A 385 10.09 -1.59 15.55
C THR A 385 10.17 -2.97 14.90
N TYR A 386 9.93 -3.08 13.60
CA TYR A 386 9.74 -4.36 12.93
C TYR A 386 10.96 -4.83 12.13
N GLY A 387 11.86 -3.91 11.75
CA GLY A 387 13.17 -4.22 11.16
C GLY A 387 13.15 -4.87 9.77
N GLU A 388 11.98 -5.30 9.27
CA GLU A 388 11.77 -5.92 7.98
C GLU A 388 10.59 -5.25 7.25
N SER A 389 10.64 -5.24 5.91
CA SER A 389 9.55 -4.76 5.07
C SER A 389 8.51 -5.85 4.85
N TYR A 390 7.24 -5.50 5.01
CA TYR A 390 6.12 -6.35 4.61
C TYR A 390 5.66 -5.97 3.20
N SER A 391 5.50 -6.94 2.32
CA SER A 391 4.90 -6.74 0.99
C SER A 391 3.43 -7.16 1.03
N GLY A 392 2.54 -6.25 0.67
CA GLY A 392 1.12 -6.56 0.57
C GLY A 392 0.75 -7.28 -0.73
N VAL A 393 -0.50 -7.72 -0.81
CA VAL A 393 -1.05 -8.26 -2.07
C VAL A 393 -1.12 -7.13 -3.09
N PRO A 394 -0.64 -7.34 -4.34
CA PRO A 394 -0.75 -6.34 -5.39
C PRO A 394 -2.20 -5.94 -5.65
N LEU A 395 -2.43 -4.65 -5.83
CA LEU A 395 -3.76 -4.08 -6.07
C LEU A 395 -3.96 -3.80 -7.56
N SER A 396 -5.19 -3.95 -8.04
CA SER A 396 -5.55 -3.64 -9.42
C SER A 396 -6.18 -2.25 -9.48
N ILE A 397 -5.67 -1.39 -10.36
CA ILE A 397 -6.18 -0.05 -10.63
C ILE A 397 -6.85 -0.06 -12.00
N PRO A 398 -8.14 0.31 -12.12
CA PRO A 398 -8.82 0.32 -13.42
C PRO A 398 -8.23 1.39 -14.34
N VAL A 399 -8.19 1.09 -15.65
CA VAL A 399 -7.81 2.06 -16.69
C VAL A 399 -9.08 2.56 -17.38
N GLN A 400 -9.22 3.87 -17.53
CA GLN A 400 -10.38 4.53 -18.14
C GLN A 400 -9.97 5.40 -19.33
N ALA A 401 -10.67 5.24 -20.43
CA ALA A 401 -10.55 6.10 -21.60
C ALA A 401 -11.41 7.35 -21.42
N GLU A 402 -10.79 8.51 -21.56
CA GLU A 402 -11.46 9.81 -21.55
C GLU A 402 -11.52 10.40 -22.96
N ASN A 403 -12.53 11.23 -23.20
CA ASN A 403 -12.63 12.02 -24.42
C ASN A 403 -12.07 13.42 -24.17
N LEU A 404 -11.11 13.83 -25.01
CA LEU A 404 -10.46 15.12 -24.89
C LEU A 404 -11.43 16.29 -25.07
N GLY A 405 -12.36 16.18 -26.03
CA GLY A 405 -13.35 17.23 -26.29
C GLY A 405 -14.37 17.40 -25.18
N ASP A 406 -14.74 16.32 -24.48
CA ASP A 406 -15.59 16.39 -23.30
C ASP A 406 -14.85 17.06 -22.13
N SER A 407 -13.58 16.69 -21.91
CA SER A 407 -12.74 17.29 -20.87
C SER A 407 -12.52 18.78 -21.13
N TYR A 408 -12.23 19.16 -22.38
CA TYR A 408 -12.11 20.57 -22.79
C TYR A 408 -13.39 21.37 -22.49
N ARG A 409 -14.57 20.85 -22.89
CA ARG A 409 -15.85 21.50 -22.58
C ARG A 409 -16.09 21.64 -21.08
N ALA A 410 -15.72 20.63 -20.30
CA ALA A 410 -15.84 20.67 -18.85
C ALA A 410 -14.94 21.76 -18.23
N ALA A 411 -13.70 21.90 -18.70
CA ALA A 411 -12.77 22.94 -18.25
C ALA A 411 -13.30 24.35 -18.55
N VAL A 412 -13.77 24.59 -19.78
CA VAL A 412 -14.34 25.88 -20.18
C VAL A 412 -15.60 26.20 -19.38
N THR A 413 -16.52 25.23 -19.23
CA THR A 413 -17.78 25.45 -18.50
C THR A 413 -17.55 25.79 -17.03
N ARG A 414 -16.55 25.19 -16.37
CA ARG A 414 -16.19 25.54 -14.99
C ARG A 414 -15.69 26.98 -14.90
N SER A 415 -14.87 27.40 -15.86
CA SER A 415 -14.29 28.75 -15.91
C SER A 415 -15.34 29.85 -16.12
N ASP A 416 -16.44 29.55 -16.81
CA ASP A 416 -17.54 30.50 -17.03
C ASP A 416 -18.47 30.64 -15.81
N GLN A 417 -18.34 29.77 -14.79
CA GLN A 417 -19.19 29.75 -13.59
C GLN A 417 -18.55 30.41 -12.36
N THR A 418 -17.22 30.55 -12.36
CA THR A 418 -16.41 31.30 -11.38
C THR A 418 -16.34 32.78 -11.74
#